data_AF-L0K7A3-F1
#
_entry.id   AF-L0K7A3-F1
#
_cell.length_a   1.000
_cell.length_b   1.000
_cell.length_c   1.000
_cell.angle_alpha   90.00
_cell.angle_beta   90.00
_cell.angle_gamma   90.00
#
_symmetry.space_group_name_H-M   'P 1'
#
loop_
_entity.id
_entity.type
_entity.pdbx_description
1 polymer ?
#
loop_
_entity_poly.entity_id
_entity_poly.type
_entity_poly.pdbx_seq_one_letter_code
_entity_poly.pdbx_strand_id
1 'polypeptide(L)' 'MIINSNLPALNALNNLKKNNKKSRENIEQLSSGKRINSAADDAAGLAVSEKMKSQMKGLGQAQKNIQDGISLLQNC' A
#
# COMPACT_ATOMS: atom_id res chain seq x y z
N MET A 1 -9.85 -33.61 33.41
CA MET A 1 -8.87 -32.53 33.23
C MET A 1 -7.70 -33.13 32.44
N ILE A 2 -7.50 -32.73 31.18
CA ILE A 2 -6.46 -33.32 30.33
C ILE A 2 -5.11 -32.72 30.74
N ILE A 3 -4.28 -33.53 31.40
CA ILE A 3 -2.96 -33.14 31.92
C ILE A 3 -1.94 -32.89 30.79
N ASN A 4 -2.24 -33.33 29.55
CA ASN A 4 -1.31 -33.32 28.41
C ASN A 4 -1.46 -32.14 27.44
N SER A 5 -2.46 -31.27 27.62
CA SER A 5 -2.68 -30.13 26.73
C SER A 5 -2.98 -28.89 27.54
N ASN A 6 -1.98 -28.01 27.66
CA ASN A 6 -2.13 -26.73 28.32
C ASN A 6 -2.90 -25.77 27.39
N LEU A 7 -4.23 -25.91 27.40
CA LEU A 7 -5.15 -25.08 26.63
C LEU A 7 -4.97 -23.57 26.88
N PRO A 8 -4.71 -23.10 28.13
CA PRO A 8 -4.30 -21.71 28.38
C PRO A 8 -3.02 -21.30 27.63
N ALA A 9 -1.97 -22.13 27.64
CA ALA A 9 -0.73 -21.84 26.91
C ALA A 9 -0.94 -21.85 25.39
N LEU A 10 -1.80 -22.74 24.87
CA LEU A 10 -2.15 -22.77 23.45
C LEU A 10 -2.91 -21.49 23.03
N ASN A 11 -3.84 -21.02 23.88
CA ASN A 11 -4.54 -19.77 23.66
C ASN A 11 -3.60 -18.56 23.74
N ALA A 12 -2.68 -18.54 24.71
CA ALA A 12 -1.64 -17.52 24.81
C ALA A 12 -0.75 -17.50 23.56
N LEU A 13 -0.34 -18.67 23.06
CA LEU A 13 0.45 -18.81 21.84
C LEU A 13 -0.31 -18.32 20.60
N ASN A 14 -1.60 -18.65 20.49
CA ASN A 14 -2.45 -18.17 19.39
C ASN A 14 -2.63 -16.65 19.42
N ASN A 15 -2.84 -16.07 20.60
CA ASN A 15 -2.91 -14.62 20.79
C ASN A 15 -1.56 -13.95 20.48
N LEU A 16 -0.45 -14.54 20.90
CA LEU A 16 0.90 -14.06 20.61
C LEU A 16 1.23 -14.12 19.11
N LYS A 17 0.81 -15.17 18.41
CA LYS A 17 0.92 -15.28 16.94
C LYS A 17 0.10 -14.20 16.24
N LYS A 18 -1.15 -13.97 16.67
CA LYS A 18 -1.99 -12.88 16.14
C LYS A 18 -1.37 -11.51 16.38
N ASN A 19 -0.86 -11.24 17.58
CA ASN A 19 -0.21 -9.98 17.91
C ASN A 19 1.08 -9.77 17.12
N ASN A 20 1.90 -10.81 16.94
CA ASN A 20 3.09 -10.74 16.09
C ASN A 20 2.74 -10.43 14.62
N LYS A 21 1.68 -11.04 14.07
CA LYS A 21 1.22 -10.74 12.71
C LYS A 21 0.81 -9.27 12.56
N LYS A 22 -0.01 -8.75 13.48
CA LYS A 22 -0.41 -7.33 13.51
C LYS A 22 0.78 -6.40 13.66
N SER A 23 1.74 -6.74 14.52
CA SER A 23 2.93 -5.92 14.73
C SER A 23 3.80 -5.85 13.46
N ARG A 24 3.94 -6.97 12.73
CA ARG A 24 4.62 -7.01 11.43
C ARG A 24 3.90 -6.15 10.39
N GLU A 25 2.58 -6.23 10.29
CA GLU A 25 1.77 -5.39 9.39
C GLU A 25 1.95 -3.90 9.70
N ASN A 26 1.92 -3.52 10.99
CA ASN A 26 2.16 -2.14 11.43
C ASN A 26 3.57 -1.65 11.07
N ILE A 27 4.60 -2.49 11.24
CA ILE A 27 5.97 -2.17 10.85
C ILE A 27 6.08 -1.99 9.33
N GLU A 28 5.37 -2.81 8.56
CA GLU A 28 5.34 -2.72 7.09
C GLU A 28 4.71 -1.40 6.61
N GLN A 29 3.60 -1.00 7.23
CA GLN A 29 2.93 0.29 6.96
C GLN A 29 3.80 1.49 7.37
N LEU A 30 4.49 1.41 8.52
CA LEU A 30 5.43 2.45 8.94
C LEU A 30 6.62 2.56 7.99
N SER A 31 7.19 1.43 7.59
CA SER A 31 8.37 1.40 6.71
C SER A 31 8.07 1.83 5.29
N SER A 32 6.87 1.57 4.77
CA SER A 32 6.48 1.98 3.42
C SER A 32 6.01 3.43 3.36
N GLY A 33 5.62 4.01 4.51
CA GLY A 33 4.96 5.32 4.58
C GLY A 33 3.61 5.36 3.87
N LYS A 34 3.06 4.21 3.46
CA LYS A 34 1.78 4.09 2.76
C LYS A 34 0.76 3.50 3.72
N ARG A 35 -0.37 4.20 3.85
CA ARG A 35 -1.52 3.74 4.65
C ARG A 35 -2.14 2.43 4.12
N ILE A 36 -2.03 2.17 2.82
CA ILE A 36 -2.55 0.97 2.16
C ILE A 36 -1.35 0.22 1.57
N ASN A 37 -0.92 -0.86 2.22
CA ASN A 37 0.25 -1.64 1.78
C ASN A 37 -0.14 -2.86 0.95
N SER A 38 -1.35 -3.40 1.15
CA SER A 38 -1.87 -4.53 0.40
C SER A 38 -3.26 -4.25 -0.19
N ALA A 39 -3.52 -4.76 -1.39
CA ALA A 39 -4.85 -4.77 -2.02
C ALA A 39 -5.91 -5.51 -1.17
N ALA A 40 -5.46 -6.36 -0.24
CA ALA A 40 -6.31 -7.04 0.72
C ALA A 40 -6.87 -6.11 1.81
N ASP A 41 -6.20 -5.00 2.13
CA ASP A 41 -6.64 -4.07 3.17
C ASP A 41 -7.70 -3.08 2.65
N ASP A 42 -7.55 -2.60 1.41
CA ASP A 42 -8.53 -1.75 0.72
C ASP A 42 -8.31 -1.78 -0.80
N ALA A 43 -8.93 -2.76 -1.47
CA ALA A 43 -8.85 -2.92 -2.92
C ALA A 43 -9.39 -1.70 -3.68
N ALA A 44 -10.44 -1.06 -3.15
CA ALA A 44 -11.06 0.11 -3.78
C ALA A 44 -10.16 1.35 -3.64
N GLY A 45 -9.61 1.60 -2.45
CA GLY A 45 -8.67 2.68 -2.19
C GLY A 45 -7.37 2.53 -2.99
N LEU A 46 -6.87 1.30 -3.13
CA LEU A 46 -5.71 1.03 -3.99
C LEU A 46 -6.02 1.33 -5.46
N ALA A 47 -7.15 0.83 -5.99
CA ALA A 47 -7.53 1.07 -7.39
C ALA A 47 -7.71 2.56 -7.72
N VAL A 48 -8.32 3.33 -6.81
CA VAL A 48 -8.43 4.79 -6.97
C VAL A 48 -7.06 5.46 -6.93
N SER A 49 -6.18 5.06 -6.01
CA SER A 49 -4.83 5.62 -5.91
C SER A 49 -3.99 5.34 -7.17
N GLU A 50 -4.11 4.16 -7.75
CA GLU A 50 -3.45 3.79 -9.00
C GLU A 50 -4.03 4.56 -10.19
N LYS A 51 -5.36 4.71 -10.26
CA LYS A 51 -6.02 5.54 -11.27
C LYS A 51 -5.54 6.99 -11.21
N MET A 52 -5.46 7.58 -10.02
CA MET A 52 -4.93 8.95 -9.84
C MET A 52 -3.46 9.03 -10.23
N LYS A 53 -2.64 8.02 -9.89
CA LYS A 53 -1.24 7.96 -10.30
C LYS A 53 -1.07 7.86 -11.81
N SER A 54 -1.94 7.10 -12.49
CA SER A 54 -2.00 7.02 -13.94
C SER A 54 -2.36 8.37 -14.58
N GLN A 55 -3.39 9.04 -14.05
CA GLN A 55 -3.78 10.38 -14.49
C GLN A 55 -2.65 11.40 -14.32
N MET A 56 -1.95 11.40 -13.17
CA MET A 56 -0.81 12.28 -12.94
C MET A 56 0.32 12.06 -13.97
N LYS A 57 0.62 10.80 -14.30
CA LYS A 57 1.61 10.49 -15.34
C LYS A 57 1.15 10.98 -16.73
N GLY A 58 -0.12 10.77 -17.06
CA GLY A 58 -0.71 11.25 -18.32
C GLY A 58 -0.64 12.78 -18.43
N LEU A 59 -1.00 13.49 -17.37
CA LEU A 59 -0.90 14.96 -17.31
C LEU A 59 0.55 15.44 -17.41
N GLY A 60 1.50 14.77 -16.75
CA GLY A 60 2.92 15.10 -16.86
C GLY A 60 3.45 14.95 -18.29
N GLN A 61 3.02 13.92 -19.01
CA GLN A 61 3.36 13.77 -20.43
C GLN A 61 2.67 14.82 -21.30
N ALA A 62 1.40 15.13 -21.04
CA ALA A 62 0.67 16.19 -21.75
C ALA A 62 1.37 17.55 -21.59
N GLN A 63 1.84 17.87 -20.38
CA GLN A 63 2.59 19.09 -20.12
C GLN A 63 3.91 19.14 -20.92
N LYS A 64 4.66 18.03 -20.99
CA LYS A 64 5.85 17.95 -21.84
C LYS A 64 5.51 18.17 -23.31
N ASN A 65 4.49 17.49 -23.81
CA ASN A 65 4.05 17.62 -25.20
C ASN A 65 3.65 19.08 -25.53
N ILE A 66 2.99 19.78 -24.60
CA ILE A 66 2.65 21.21 -24.76
C ILE A 66 3.93 22.05 -24.82
N GLN A 67 4.89 21.82 -23.92
CA GLN A 67 6.16 22.54 -23.90
C GLN A 67 6.97 22.31 -25.18
N ASP A 68 6.97 21.08 -25.70
CA ASP A 68 7.62 20.73 -26.96
C ASP A 68 6.92 21.42 -28.14
N GLY A 69 5.59 21.48 -28.15
CA GLY A 69 4.81 22.22 -29.15
C GLY A 69 5.06 23.73 -29.13
N ILE A 70 5.17 24.33 -27.94
CA ILE A 70 5.55 25.74 -27.79
C ILE A 70 6.97 25.97 -28.32
N SER A 71 7.91 25.09 -27.96
CA SER A 71 9.29 25.18 -28.43
C SER A 71 9.38 25.06 -29.95
N LEU A 72 8.54 24.22 -30.57
CA LEU A 72 8.45 24.10 -32.02
C LEU A 72 7.94 25.41 -32.67
N LEU A 73 6.87 25.98 -32.12
CA LEU A 73 6.30 27.24 -32.60
C LEU A 73 7.24 28.44 -32.41
N GLN A 74 8.07 28.42 -31.37
CA GLN A 74 8.98 29.50 -31.05
C GLN A 74 10.28 29.46 -31.87
N ASN A 75 10.63 28.30 -32.43
CA ASN A 75 11.83 28.09 -33.26
C ASN A 75 11.51 27.91 -34.76
N CYS A 76 10.24 27.98 -35.17
CA CYS A 76 9.80 28.11 -36.56
C CYS A 76 9.61 29.58 -36.93
#